data_AF-A0A427BYB6-F1
#
_entry.id   AF-A0A427BYB6-F1
#
_cell.length_a   1.000
_cell.length_b   1.000
_cell.length_c   1.000
_cell.angle_alpha   90.00
_cell.angle_beta   90.00
_cell.angle_gamma   90.00
#
_symmetry.space_group_name_H-M   'P 1'
#
loop_
_entity.id
_entity.type
_entity.pdbx_description
1 polymer ?
#
loop_
_entity_poly.entity_id
_entity_poly.type
_entity_poly.pdbx_seq_one_letter_code
_entity_poly.pdbx_strand_id
1 'polypeptide(L)'
;MTTSSALDSFLDKWRTRWPEWSVAEPFVPEHQRNLVVAWFSLLQEFDDILNTAGDPMPADAKLAWWGEELRSWAGQRSRHPLG
;
A
#
# COMPACT_ATOMS: atom_id res chain seq x y z
N MET A 1 17.81 -8.48 -2.02
CA MET A 1 17.26 -9.07 -0.78
C MET A 1 16.53 -8.03 0.10
N THR A 2 16.70 -6.72 -0.12
CA THR A 2 16.08 -5.64 0.68
C THR A 2 14.62 -5.30 0.32
N THR A 3 14.20 -5.49 -0.94
CA THR A 3 12.84 -5.10 -1.38
C THR A 3 11.75 -6.01 -0.79
N SER A 4 12.04 -7.32 -0.63
CA SER A 4 11.10 -8.26 -0.01
C SER A 4 10.80 -7.86 1.43
N SER A 5 11.82 -7.54 2.23
CA SER A 5 11.60 -7.15 3.63
C SER A 5 10.83 -5.82 3.76
N ALA A 6 11.00 -4.91 2.80
CA ALA A 6 10.25 -3.66 2.78
C ALA A 6 8.76 -3.92 2.48
N LEU A 7 8.44 -4.72 1.46
CA LEU A 7 7.06 -5.11 1.16
C LEU A 7 6.40 -5.80 2.35
N ASP A 8 7.06 -6.80 2.93
CA ASP A 8 6.54 -7.55 4.09
C ASP A 8 6.19 -6.62 5.26
N SER A 9 7.02 -5.61 5.51
CA SER A 9 6.75 -4.59 6.55
C SER A 9 5.44 -3.82 6.31
N PHE A 10 5.10 -3.48 5.05
CA PHE A 10 3.83 -2.82 4.73
C PHE A 10 2.62 -3.76 4.86
N LEU A 11 2.79 -5.03 4.48
CA LEU A 11 1.72 -6.02 4.62
C LEU A 11 1.42 -6.29 6.10
N ASP A 12 2.46 -6.43 6.92
CA ASP A 12 2.32 -6.68 8.35
C ASP A 12 1.75 -5.48 9.10
N LYS A 13 2.18 -4.25 8.73
CA LYS A 13 1.55 -3.01 9.22
C LYS A 13 0.05 -2.99 8.93
N TRP A 14 -0.36 -3.36 7.72
CA TRP A 14 -1.78 -3.36 7.34
C TRP A 14 -2.57 -4.44 8.08
N ARG A 15 -2.05 -5.67 8.17
CA ARG A 15 -2.69 -6.77 8.92
C ARG A 15 -2.84 -6.43 10.41
N THR A 16 -1.86 -5.76 10.99
CA THR A 16 -1.93 -5.29 12.38
C THR A 16 -3.02 -4.25 12.58
N ARG A 17 -3.26 -3.39 11.58
CA ARG A 17 -4.32 -2.36 11.63
C ARG A 17 -5.72 -2.94 11.47
N TRP A 18 -5.86 -4.03 10.71
CA TRP A 18 -7.14 -4.66 10.37
C TRP A 18 -7.18 -6.13 10.83
N PRO A 19 -7.22 -6.41 12.14
CA PRO A 19 -7.22 -7.79 12.66
C PRO A 19 -8.42 -8.61 12.18
N GLU A 20 -9.53 -7.95 11.81
CA GLU A 20 -10.73 -8.56 11.24
C GLU A 20 -10.48 -9.16 9.86
N TRP A 21 -9.37 -8.83 9.19
CA TRP A 21 -8.98 -9.43 7.92
C TRP A 21 -8.92 -10.96 7.99
N SER A 22 -8.57 -11.53 9.15
CA SER A 22 -8.58 -12.97 9.39
C SER A 22 -9.93 -13.66 9.08
N VAL A 23 -11.04 -12.92 9.15
CA VAL A 23 -12.37 -13.41 8.80
C VAL A 23 -12.60 -13.39 7.28
N ALA A 24 -12.05 -12.41 6.57
CA ALA A 24 -12.24 -12.23 5.13
C ALA A 24 -11.21 -13.02 4.29
N GLU A 25 -9.99 -13.21 4.81
CA GLU A 25 -8.88 -13.89 4.13
C GLU A 25 -9.23 -15.30 3.58
N PRO A 26 -10.00 -16.15 4.28
CA PRO A 26 -10.38 -17.46 3.76
C PRO A 26 -11.19 -17.42 2.46
N PHE A 27 -11.86 -16.30 2.17
CA PHE A 27 -12.63 -16.10 0.93
C PHE A 27 -11.75 -15.68 -0.25
N VAL A 28 -10.47 -15.38 -0.03
CA VAL A 28 -9.51 -15.07 -1.09
C VAL A 28 -8.70 -16.31 -1.43
N PRO A 29 -8.57 -16.68 -2.73
CA PRO A 29 -7.68 -17.75 -3.16
C PRO A 29 -6.27 -17.57 -2.61
N GLU A 30 -5.67 -18.64 -2.09
CA GLU A 30 -4.39 -18.57 -1.36
C GLU A 30 -3.29 -17.84 -2.15
N HIS A 31 -3.17 -18.15 -3.46
CA HIS A 31 -2.19 -17.54 -4.36
C HIS A 31 -2.38 -16.03 -4.58
N GLN A 32 -3.52 -15.44 -4.20
CA GLN A 32 -3.80 -14.01 -4.35
C GLN A 32 -3.74 -13.24 -3.03
N ARG A 33 -3.68 -13.92 -1.87
CA ARG A 33 -3.79 -13.26 -0.57
C ARG A 33 -2.76 -12.16 -0.37
N ASN A 34 -1.49 -12.41 -0.70
CA ASN A 34 -0.44 -11.39 -0.59
C ASN A 34 -0.68 -10.21 -1.55
N LEU A 35 -1.14 -10.47 -2.78
CA LEU A 35 -1.46 -9.42 -3.74
C LEU A 35 -2.63 -8.56 -3.24
N VAL A 36 -3.66 -9.17 -2.67
CA VAL A 36 -4.83 -8.49 -2.11
C VAL A 36 -4.43 -7.63 -0.92
N VAL A 37 -3.60 -8.15 0.00
CA VAL A 37 -3.09 -7.35 1.12
C VAL A 37 -2.21 -6.20 0.61
N ALA A 38 -1.35 -6.42 -0.39
CA ALA A 38 -0.54 -5.35 -0.99
C ALA A 38 -1.41 -4.24 -1.61
N TRP A 39 -2.50 -4.63 -2.28
CA TRP A 39 -3.49 -3.70 -2.81
C TRP A 39 -4.17 -2.91 -1.70
N PHE A 40 -4.58 -3.55 -0.60
CA PHE A 40 -5.18 -2.83 0.52
C PHE A 40 -4.18 -1.96 1.30
N SER A 41 -2.92 -2.37 1.42
CA SER A 41 -1.85 -1.53 1.96
C SER A 41 -1.67 -0.25 1.15
N LEU A 42 -1.74 -0.33 -0.18
CA LEU A 42 -1.71 0.84 -1.05
C LEU A 42 -2.89 1.78 -0.80
N LEU A 43 -4.12 1.23 -0.78
CA LEU A 43 -5.32 2.04 -0.50
C LEU A 43 -5.25 2.69 0.88
N GLN A 44 -4.71 2.01 1.88
CA GLN A 44 -4.50 2.56 3.21
C GLN A 44 -3.51 3.73 3.21
N GLU A 45 -2.43 3.66 2.42
CA GLU A 45 -1.50 4.78 2.29
C GLU A 45 -2.19 6.00 1.64
N PHE A 46 -3.08 5.81 0.66
CA PHE A 46 -3.87 6.91 0.12
C PHE A 46 -4.87 7.48 1.13
N ASP A 47 -5.56 6.62 1.87
CA ASP A 47 -6.49 7.04 2.92
C ASP A 47 -5.78 7.85 4.01
N ASP A 48 -4.59 7.41 4.46
CA ASP A 48 -3.78 8.12 5.45
C ASP A 48 -3.32 9.50 4.94
N ILE A 49 -3.02 9.63 3.64
CA ILE A 49 -2.65 10.91 3.03
C ILE A 49 -3.83 11.87 2.98
N LEU A 50 -4.99 11.38 2.55
CA LEU A 50 -6.19 12.17 2.35
C LEU A 50 -6.86 12.57 3.67
N ASN A 51 -6.70 11.76 4.73
CA ASN A 51 -7.25 12.01 6.06
C ASN A 51 -6.30 12.82 6.96
N THR A 52 -5.60 13.81 6.40
CA THR A 52 -4.79 14.76 7.17
C THR A 52 -5.62 15.99 7.59
N ALA A 53 -5.51 16.37 8.87
CA ALA A 53 -6.03 17.65 9.35
C ALA A 53 -4.94 18.73 9.34
N GLY A 54 -5.27 19.94 8.90
CA GLY A 54 -4.34 21.07 8.88
C GLY A 54 -3.92 21.47 7.46
N ASP A 55 -2.64 21.80 7.29
CA ASP A 55 -2.10 22.26 6.01
C ASP A 55 -2.16 21.12 4.95
N PRO A 56 -2.81 21.33 3.78
CA PRO A 56 -2.89 20.33 2.73
C PRO A 56 -1.59 20.17 1.92
N MET A 57 -0.66 21.13 1.97
CA MET A 57 0.54 21.12 1.11
C MET A 57 1.38 19.83 1.20
N PRO A 58 1.61 19.24 2.39
CA PRO A 58 2.30 17.94 2.49
C PRO A 58 1.52 16.79 1.83
N ALA A 59 0.19 16.80 1.92
CA ALA A 59 -0.65 15.78 1.30
C ALA A 59 -0.60 15.89 -0.23
N ASP A 60 -0.71 17.11 -0.77
CA ASP A 60 -0.60 17.37 -2.21
C ASP A 60 0.75 16.89 -2.78
N ALA A 61 1.85 17.20 -2.10
CA ALA A 61 3.18 16.74 -2.51
C ALA A 61 3.28 15.20 -2.50
N LYS A 62 2.71 14.54 -1.49
CA LYS A 62 2.74 13.06 -1.39
C LYS A 62 1.85 12.41 -2.45
N LEU A 63 0.70 13.01 -2.79
CA LEU A 63 -0.18 12.55 -3.87
C LEU A 63 0.49 12.73 -5.25
N ALA A 64 1.14 13.85 -5.50
CA ALA A 64 1.87 14.09 -6.74
C ALA A 64 2.98 13.03 -6.95
N TRP A 65 3.73 12.73 -5.89
CA TRP A 65 4.74 11.69 -5.90
C TRP A 65 4.14 10.30 -6.18
N TRP A 66 3.04 9.92 -5.53
CA TRP A 66 2.35 8.66 -5.82
C TRP A 66 1.85 8.59 -7.26
N GLY A 67 1.40 9.71 -7.84
CA GLY A 67 1.05 9.79 -9.25
C GLY A 67 2.22 9.51 -10.20
N GLU A 68 3.47 9.82 -9.82
CA GLU A 68 4.67 9.42 -10.57
C GLU A 68 4.96 7.92 -10.44
N GLU A 69 4.83 7.36 -9.23
CA GLU A 69 5.04 5.93 -8.98
C GLU A 69 4.06 5.08 -9.80
N LEU A 70 2.77 5.38 -9.75
CA LEU A 70 1.73 4.65 -10.51
C LEU A 70 1.99 4.68 -12.02
N ARG A 71 2.43 5.82 -12.57
CA ARG A 71 2.82 5.91 -14.00
C ARG A 71 4.05 5.07 -14.32
N SER A 72 4.93 4.85 -13.34
CA SER A 72 6.17 4.09 -13.49
C SER A 72 5.97 2.57 -13.42
N TRP A 73 4.82 2.09 -12.91
CA TRP A 73 4.48 0.67 -12.79
C TRP A 73 4.46 -0.06 -14.13
N ALA A 74 3.89 0.55 -15.17
CA ALA A 74 3.86 -0.04 -16.51
C ALA A 74 5.27 -0.33 -17.06
N GLY A 75 6.27 0.43 -16.61
CA GLY A 75 7.67 0.23 -16.97
C GLY A 75 8.49 -0.55 -15.93
N GLN A 76 7.87 -1.08 -14.87
CA GLN A 76 8.54 -1.76 -13.75
C GLN A 76 9.67 -0.91 -13.12
N ARG A 77 9.46 0.41 -13.06
CA ARG A 77 10.42 1.38 -12.48
C ARG A 77 9.92 2.02 -11.20
N SER A 78 8.95 1.38 -10.52
CA SER A 78 8.52 1.79 -9.19
C SER A 78 9.71 1.81 -8.24
N ARG A 79 9.77 2.85 -7.42
CA ARG A 79 10.71 2.97 -6.30
C ARG A 79 10.04 2.53 -5.00
N HIS A 80 8.72 2.57 -4.94
CA HIS A 80 7.97 2.13 -3.76
C HIS A 80 7.84 0.60 -3.70
N PRO A 81 7.98 -0.05 -2.53
CA PRO A 81 7.85 -1.50 -2.37
C PRO A 81 6.48 -2.10 -2.74
N LEU A 82 5.43 -1.28 -2.84
CA LEU A 82 4.07 -1.71 -3.25
C LEU A 82 3.83 -1.69 -4.78
N GLY A 83 4.84 -1.35 -5.58
CA GLY A 83 4.74 -1.20 -7.03
C GLY A 83 5.87 -1.84 -7.81
#